data_AF-A0A957WUX9-F1
#
_entry.id   AF-A0A957WUX9-F1
#
_cell.length_a   1.000
_cell.length_b   1.000
_cell.length_c   1.000
_cell.angle_alpha   90.00
_cell.angle_beta   90.00
_cell.angle_gamma   90.00
#
_symmetry.space_group_name_H-M   'P 1'
#
loop_
_entity.id
_entity.type
_entity.pdbx_description
1 polymer ?
#
loop_
_entity_poly.entity_id
_entity_poly.type
_entity_poly.pdbx_seq_one_letter_code
_entity_poly.pdbx_strand_id
1 'polypeptide(L)'
;LYNGSDATVKHLTLYANWAGSVGDTAPNGGNIFNDEAQLSFSNVLVAAASGGGNCFNSSGFIHSLGNNLEEGNSCEFTATGDLPDTTALIGTAGYYGGPTVTTPLLAGSPALDRGDPSATRCVPTDQRGVARPQGAGCDIGAFEVGAFTMPLTMTVQPTQPTSSAVVTLAINGIAPTACVPHYEGYTVAGATIALTTTLPLSPVMDRRGAGTSYCLPVPTPWSYQVPVGPLAAGDYTATHQLGTQQDQITFTVGAPAVPPIVDLRAINSGPTKLSNPTTFTATVQSSEPITFAWDFGDGSTETGAVVNHTYAHAGTYAARVFATNGMTTAVATTTVVVFALGELEPVQVSWVP
;
A
#
# COMPACT_ATOMS: atom_id res chain seq x y z
N LEU A 1 10.25 -33.57 -24.56
CA LEU A 1 10.38 -33.20 -25.97
C LEU A 1 10.96 -34.38 -26.72
N TYR A 2 10.18 -35.02 -27.60
CA TYR A 2 10.71 -35.97 -28.57
C TYR A 2 10.92 -35.21 -29.88
N ASN A 3 12.12 -35.27 -30.46
CA ASN A 3 12.49 -34.53 -31.66
C ASN A 3 13.01 -35.49 -32.73
N GLY A 4 12.39 -35.48 -33.91
CA GLY A 4 12.80 -36.29 -35.07
C GLY A 4 13.09 -35.46 -36.33
N SER A 5 13.30 -34.15 -36.17
CA SER A 5 13.58 -33.21 -37.27
C SER A 5 14.36 -32.00 -36.74
N ASP A 6 15.01 -31.26 -37.64
CA ASP A 6 15.82 -30.13 -37.21
C ASP A 6 14.99 -29.02 -36.55
N ALA A 7 15.42 -28.55 -35.38
CA ALA A 7 14.71 -27.53 -34.61
C ALA A 7 15.67 -26.64 -33.81
N THR A 8 15.20 -25.41 -33.53
CA THR A 8 15.86 -24.49 -32.60
C THR A 8 14.88 -24.11 -31.51
N VAL A 9 15.26 -24.32 -30.26
CA VAL A 9 14.45 -24.03 -29.08
C VAL A 9 15.08 -22.87 -28.31
N LYS A 10 14.25 -21.89 -27.93
CA LYS A 10 14.69 -20.73 -27.15
C LYS A 10 13.69 -20.42 -26.05
N HIS A 11 14.16 -19.96 -24.89
CA HIS A 11 13.30 -19.48 -23.80
C HIS A 11 12.23 -20.49 -23.38
N LEU A 12 12.65 -21.74 -23.17
CA LEU A 12 11.77 -22.84 -22.79
C LEU A 12 12.23 -23.43 -21.46
N THR A 13 11.28 -23.79 -20.60
CA THR A 13 11.53 -24.58 -19.38
C THR A 13 11.01 -26.00 -19.61
N LEU A 14 11.92 -26.97 -19.65
CA LEU A 14 11.63 -28.40 -19.74
C LEU A 14 11.91 -29.03 -18.38
N TYR A 15 10.86 -29.22 -17.59
CA TYR A 15 10.97 -29.70 -16.22
C TYR A 15 10.09 -30.91 -15.95
N ALA A 16 10.62 -31.91 -15.24
CA ALA A 16 9.89 -33.07 -14.76
C ALA A 16 9.07 -33.80 -15.84
N ASN A 17 9.60 -33.82 -17.06
CA ASN A 17 8.99 -34.57 -18.16
C ASN A 17 9.56 -35.99 -18.23
N TRP A 18 8.85 -36.79 -19.04
CA TRP A 18 9.26 -38.09 -19.54
C TRP A 18 9.21 -38.05 -21.07
N ALA A 19 10.34 -38.30 -21.75
CA ALA A 19 10.44 -38.32 -23.21
C ALA A 19 10.84 -39.68 -23.83
N GLY A 20 10.94 -40.74 -23.01
CA GLY A 20 11.20 -42.12 -23.49
C GLY A 20 9.97 -42.84 -24.06
N SER A 21 10.21 -43.96 -24.75
CA SER A 21 9.18 -44.84 -25.34
C SER A 21 8.26 -45.47 -24.27
N VAL A 22 6.98 -45.68 -24.62
CA VAL A 22 6.05 -46.44 -23.76
C VAL A 22 6.55 -47.88 -23.63
N GLY A 23 7.00 -48.28 -22.44
CA GLY A 23 7.50 -49.63 -22.15
C GLY A 23 8.97 -49.71 -21.74
N ASP A 24 9.74 -48.63 -21.88
CA ASP A 24 11.12 -48.59 -21.37
C ASP A 24 11.15 -48.43 -19.86
N THR A 25 11.76 -49.40 -19.18
CA THR A 25 11.95 -49.38 -17.71
C THR A 25 13.13 -48.53 -17.27
N ALA A 26 13.94 -48.04 -18.22
CA ALA A 26 15.04 -47.11 -18.03
C ALA A 26 15.04 -46.11 -19.20
N PRO A 27 14.24 -45.03 -19.16
CA PRO A 27 14.08 -44.14 -20.29
C PRO A 27 15.41 -43.44 -20.61
N ASN A 28 15.82 -43.53 -21.86
CA ASN A 28 16.92 -42.75 -22.41
C ASN A 28 16.35 -41.34 -22.70
N GLY A 29 16.69 -40.32 -21.91
CA GLY A 29 16.21 -38.95 -22.11
C GLY A 29 14.88 -38.65 -21.40
N GLY A 30 14.97 -38.10 -20.19
CA GLY A 30 13.81 -37.73 -19.38
C GLY A 30 13.10 -36.50 -19.91
N ASN A 31 13.82 -35.40 -20.15
CA ASN A 31 13.21 -34.19 -20.68
C ASN A 31 13.24 -34.11 -22.20
N ILE A 32 14.31 -34.59 -22.83
CA ILE A 32 14.58 -34.47 -24.27
C ILE A 32 15.06 -35.82 -24.80
N PHE A 33 14.41 -36.29 -25.86
CA PHE A 33 14.88 -37.37 -26.72
C PHE A 33 15.05 -36.79 -28.13
N ASN A 34 16.28 -36.79 -28.64
CA ASN A 34 16.60 -36.35 -29.99
C ASN A 34 16.95 -37.54 -30.87
N ASP A 35 16.28 -37.69 -32.00
CA ASP A 35 16.39 -38.85 -32.89
C ASP A 35 16.81 -38.40 -34.29
N GLU A 36 18.06 -38.71 -34.66
CA GLU A 36 18.64 -38.48 -35.99
C GLU A 36 18.52 -37.03 -36.51
N ALA A 37 18.39 -36.04 -35.61
CA ALA A 37 18.13 -34.64 -35.96
C ALA A 37 19.09 -33.63 -35.32
N GLN A 38 19.17 -32.41 -35.86
CA GLN A 38 19.87 -31.30 -35.23
C GLN A 38 18.93 -30.48 -34.33
N LEU A 39 19.21 -30.46 -33.03
CA LEU A 39 18.45 -29.72 -32.05
C LEU A 39 19.32 -28.66 -31.36
N SER A 40 19.06 -27.39 -31.66
CA SER A 40 19.84 -26.26 -31.12
C SER A 40 19.11 -25.55 -29.98
N PHE A 41 19.84 -25.15 -28.93
CA PHE A 41 19.29 -24.53 -27.73
C PHE A 41 19.95 -23.20 -27.37
N SER A 42 19.17 -22.18 -27.02
CA SER A 42 19.68 -20.95 -26.36
C SER A 42 18.69 -20.46 -25.31
N ASN A 43 19.15 -20.02 -24.14
CA ASN A 43 18.28 -19.52 -23.06
C ASN A 43 17.23 -20.55 -22.61
N VAL A 44 17.58 -21.84 -22.61
CA VAL A 44 16.68 -22.93 -22.20
C VAL A 44 17.08 -23.50 -20.85
N LEU A 45 16.08 -23.83 -20.04
CA LEU A 45 16.21 -24.46 -18.73
C LEU A 45 15.72 -25.91 -18.82
N VAL A 46 16.58 -26.89 -18.51
CA VAL A 46 16.23 -28.31 -18.50
C VAL A 46 16.52 -28.93 -17.14
N ALA A 47 15.51 -29.46 -16.45
CA ALA A 47 15.63 -29.80 -15.04
C ALA A 47 14.77 -31.00 -14.60
N ALA A 48 15.19 -31.66 -13.51
CA ALA A 48 14.48 -32.73 -12.82
C ALA A 48 13.82 -33.80 -13.71
N ALA A 49 14.55 -34.39 -14.67
CA ALA A 49 14.07 -35.53 -15.44
C ALA A 49 13.43 -36.62 -14.57
N SER A 50 12.26 -37.12 -14.96
CA SER A 50 11.55 -38.18 -14.19
C SER A 50 12.14 -39.58 -14.37
N GLY A 51 13.21 -39.71 -15.18
CA GLY A 51 13.98 -40.93 -15.43
C GLY A 51 15.05 -40.69 -16.50
N GLY A 52 16.22 -41.36 -16.37
CA GLY A 52 17.37 -41.12 -17.24
C GLY A 52 18.02 -39.74 -17.05
N GLY A 53 18.95 -39.37 -17.94
CA GLY A 53 19.46 -37.99 -18.04
C GLY A 53 18.42 -37.05 -18.65
N ASN A 54 18.52 -35.74 -18.42
CA ASN A 54 17.67 -34.73 -19.04
C ASN A 54 17.62 -34.84 -20.57
N CYS A 55 18.76 -35.09 -21.21
CA CYS A 55 18.85 -35.28 -22.65
C CYS A 55 19.33 -36.67 -23.01
N PHE A 56 18.84 -37.17 -24.15
CA PHE A 56 19.40 -38.29 -24.89
C PHE A 56 19.41 -37.99 -26.38
N ASN A 57 20.49 -38.37 -27.04
CA ASN A 57 20.71 -38.11 -28.45
C ASN A 57 21.00 -39.43 -29.20
N SER A 58 20.00 -39.91 -29.93
CA SER A 58 20.04 -41.09 -30.80
C SER A 58 20.54 -40.68 -32.17
N SER A 59 21.84 -40.76 -32.41
CA SER A 59 22.47 -40.52 -33.72
C SER A 59 22.23 -39.14 -34.37
N GLY A 60 21.75 -38.15 -33.61
CA GLY A 60 21.59 -36.75 -34.02
C GLY A 60 22.67 -35.82 -33.45
N PHE A 61 22.36 -34.53 -33.30
CA PHE A 61 23.20 -33.54 -32.63
C PHE A 61 22.38 -32.62 -31.72
N ILE A 62 22.78 -32.55 -30.45
CA ILE A 62 22.33 -31.49 -29.54
C ILE A 62 23.40 -30.38 -29.57
N HIS A 63 23.00 -29.19 -29.98
CA HIS A 63 23.92 -28.06 -30.16
C HIS A 63 23.55 -26.91 -29.21
N SER A 64 24.44 -26.59 -28.28
CA SER A 64 24.28 -25.40 -27.45
C SER A 64 24.72 -24.15 -28.20
N LEU A 65 23.83 -23.17 -28.28
CA LEU A 65 24.13 -21.82 -28.74
C LEU A 65 24.55 -20.90 -27.59
N GLY A 66 24.45 -21.33 -26.32
CA GLY A 66 24.84 -20.57 -25.13
C GLY A 66 23.68 -20.22 -24.20
N ASN A 67 24.05 -19.87 -22.96
CA ASN A 67 23.16 -19.41 -21.90
C ASN A 67 22.01 -20.38 -21.58
N ASN A 68 22.27 -21.69 -21.66
CA ASN A 68 21.34 -22.73 -21.22
C ASN A 68 21.67 -23.18 -19.79
N LEU A 69 20.66 -23.63 -19.04
CA LEU A 69 20.85 -24.22 -17.71
C LEU A 69 20.36 -25.67 -17.73
N GLU A 70 21.17 -26.59 -17.18
CA GLU A 70 20.76 -27.97 -17.01
C GLU A 70 21.12 -28.54 -15.62
N GLU A 71 20.16 -29.24 -15.00
CA GLU A 71 20.38 -29.95 -13.74
C GLU A 71 20.98 -31.34 -14.00
N GLY A 72 22.30 -31.40 -14.22
CA GLY A 72 23.04 -32.64 -14.46
C GLY A 72 24.22 -32.41 -15.40
N ASN A 73 24.43 -33.23 -16.42
CA ASN A 73 25.26 -32.78 -17.56
C ASN A 73 24.90 -33.51 -18.85
N SER A 74 23.67 -34.00 -18.94
CA SER A 74 23.29 -34.97 -19.95
C SER A 74 23.04 -34.36 -21.33
N CYS A 75 22.83 -33.03 -21.37
CA CYS A 75 22.66 -32.27 -22.60
C CYS A 75 23.99 -31.74 -23.17
N GLU A 76 25.10 -31.91 -22.45
CA GLU A 76 26.45 -31.48 -22.85
C GLU A 76 26.53 -30.00 -23.27
N PHE A 77 25.79 -29.14 -22.58
CA PHE A 77 25.80 -27.70 -22.80
C PHE A 77 27.16 -27.10 -22.36
N THR A 78 27.97 -26.74 -23.34
CA THR A 78 29.37 -26.32 -23.17
C THR A 78 29.68 -24.96 -23.81
N ALA A 79 28.69 -24.29 -24.38
CA ALA A 79 28.85 -22.97 -24.97
C ALA A 79 28.97 -21.88 -23.89
N THR A 80 29.37 -20.68 -24.31
CA THR A 80 29.52 -19.55 -23.38
C THR A 80 28.19 -19.24 -22.69
N GLY A 81 28.24 -19.03 -21.38
CA GLY A 81 27.07 -18.71 -20.57
C GLY A 81 26.25 -19.93 -20.13
N ASP A 82 26.55 -21.12 -20.65
CA ASP A 82 25.88 -22.34 -20.18
C ASP A 82 26.21 -22.66 -18.73
N LEU A 83 25.24 -23.29 -18.07
CA LEU A 83 25.25 -23.72 -16.68
C LEU A 83 24.89 -25.21 -16.60
N PRO A 84 25.80 -26.12 -17.02
CA PRO A 84 25.62 -27.54 -16.75
C PRO A 84 25.78 -27.81 -15.24
N ASP A 85 25.20 -28.89 -14.78
CA ASP A 85 25.23 -29.40 -13.39
C ASP A 85 24.80 -28.38 -12.35
N THR A 86 23.82 -27.56 -12.73
CA THR A 86 23.40 -26.40 -11.95
C THR A 86 21.95 -26.55 -11.53
N THR A 87 21.68 -26.58 -10.23
CA THR A 87 20.31 -26.58 -9.69
C THR A 87 19.56 -25.32 -10.10
N ALA A 88 18.40 -25.49 -10.73
CA ALA A 88 17.66 -24.42 -11.38
C ALA A 88 16.87 -23.54 -10.41
N LEU A 89 16.53 -24.06 -9.22
CA LEU A 89 15.67 -23.40 -8.22
C LEU A 89 14.38 -22.83 -8.84
N ILE A 90 13.49 -23.72 -9.25
CA ILE A 90 12.21 -23.34 -9.87
C ILE A 90 11.03 -23.68 -8.97
N GLY A 91 9.94 -22.91 -9.11
CA GLY A 91 8.72 -23.09 -8.33
C GLY A 91 7.79 -24.17 -8.90
N THR A 92 6.57 -24.23 -8.38
CA THR A 92 5.52 -25.12 -8.89
C THR A 92 4.89 -24.56 -10.16
N ALA A 93 4.43 -25.42 -11.05
CA ALA A 93 3.66 -24.98 -12.22
C ALA A 93 2.30 -24.39 -11.79
N GLY A 94 1.90 -23.25 -12.38
CA GLY A 94 0.68 -22.53 -12.03
C GLY A 94 0.38 -21.35 -12.96
N TYR A 95 -0.69 -20.62 -12.69
CA TYR A 95 -1.05 -19.40 -13.42
C TYR A 95 -0.41 -18.17 -12.77
N TYR A 96 0.62 -17.62 -13.41
CA TYR A 96 1.42 -16.50 -12.89
C TYR A 96 1.26 -15.21 -13.71
N GLY A 97 0.04 -14.96 -14.20
CA GLY A 97 -0.35 -13.74 -14.92
C GLY A 97 -0.45 -13.86 -16.45
N GLY A 98 -0.16 -15.04 -17.01
CA GLY A 98 -0.24 -15.32 -18.45
C GLY A 98 -1.42 -16.20 -18.86
N PRO A 99 -1.63 -16.41 -20.18
CA PRO A 99 -2.73 -17.24 -20.69
C PRO A 99 -2.49 -18.75 -20.51
N THR A 100 -1.28 -19.16 -20.12
CA THR A 100 -0.88 -20.57 -19.95
C THR A 100 -0.33 -20.82 -18.57
N VAL A 101 -0.39 -22.07 -18.12
CA VAL A 101 0.38 -22.55 -16.96
C VAL A 101 1.87 -22.35 -17.22
N THR A 102 2.58 -21.78 -16.25
CA THR A 102 4.00 -21.45 -16.31
C THR A 102 4.69 -21.89 -15.02
N THR A 103 6.00 -22.05 -15.06
CA THR A 103 6.81 -22.40 -13.88
C THR A 103 7.74 -21.23 -13.55
N PRO A 104 7.61 -20.60 -12.37
CA PRO A 104 8.40 -19.42 -12.03
C PRO A 104 9.80 -19.82 -11.58
N LEU A 105 10.76 -18.90 -11.72
CA LEU A 105 12.05 -19.03 -11.07
C LEU A 105 11.94 -18.59 -9.60
N LEU A 106 12.59 -19.30 -8.69
CA LEU A 106 12.66 -18.93 -7.28
C LEU A 106 13.77 -17.90 -7.05
N ALA A 107 13.66 -17.16 -5.94
CA ALA A 107 14.71 -16.23 -5.53
C ALA A 107 16.07 -16.93 -5.40
N GLY A 108 17.10 -16.31 -5.96
CA GLY A 108 18.46 -16.87 -5.98
C GLY A 108 18.68 -17.93 -7.06
N SER A 109 17.71 -18.16 -7.95
CA SER A 109 17.88 -19.06 -9.08
C SER A 109 19.06 -18.64 -9.96
N PRO A 110 19.96 -19.57 -10.33
CA PRO A 110 21.05 -19.30 -11.28
C PRO A 110 20.58 -18.97 -12.70
N ALA A 111 19.29 -19.11 -12.99
CA ALA A 111 18.69 -18.71 -14.27
C ALA A 111 18.36 -17.21 -14.36
N LEU A 112 18.33 -16.49 -13.22
CA LEU A 112 17.93 -15.08 -13.14
C LEU A 112 18.95 -14.15 -13.78
N ASP A 113 18.55 -13.33 -14.75
CA ASP A 113 19.38 -12.39 -15.51
C ASP A 113 20.55 -13.05 -16.27
N ARG A 114 20.47 -14.36 -16.53
CA ARG A 114 21.59 -15.15 -17.09
C ARG A 114 21.40 -15.60 -18.53
N GLY A 115 20.25 -15.31 -19.13
CA GLY A 115 20.03 -15.46 -20.57
C GLY A 115 20.85 -14.46 -21.38
N ASP A 116 21.15 -14.81 -22.62
CA ASP A 116 21.80 -13.95 -23.60
C ASP A 116 20.91 -12.72 -23.88
N PRO A 117 21.35 -11.49 -23.50
CA PRO A 117 20.54 -10.28 -23.58
C PRO A 117 20.50 -9.70 -24.99
N SER A 118 21.19 -10.29 -25.98
CA SER A 118 21.18 -9.79 -27.35
C SER A 118 19.76 -9.81 -27.93
N ALA A 119 19.38 -8.76 -28.67
CA ALA A 119 18.06 -8.66 -29.30
C ALA A 119 17.75 -9.85 -30.25
N THR A 120 18.76 -10.57 -30.70
CA THR A 120 18.63 -11.78 -31.54
C THR A 120 18.29 -13.05 -30.77
N ARG A 121 18.52 -13.06 -29.45
CA ARG A 121 18.38 -14.25 -28.60
C ARG A 121 17.47 -14.04 -27.40
N CYS A 122 17.27 -12.81 -26.95
CA CYS A 122 16.22 -12.41 -26.02
C CYS A 122 14.92 -12.16 -26.78
N VAL A 123 13.90 -13.00 -26.59
CA VAL A 123 12.58 -12.78 -27.22
C VAL A 123 11.84 -11.63 -26.50
N PRO A 124 10.99 -10.84 -27.19
CA PRO A 124 10.41 -9.62 -26.62
C PRO A 124 9.57 -9.84 -25.37
N THR A 125 8.93 -11.00 -25.25
CA THR A 125 8.10 -11.34 -24.10
C THR A 125 8.28 -12.80 -23.71
N ASP A 126 8.10 -13.12 -22.43
CA ASP A 126 7.98 -14.49 -21.96
C ASP A 126 6.61 -15.11 -22.33
N GLN A 127 6.37 -16.38 -21.96
CA GLN A 127 5.14 -17.08 -22.33
C GLN A 127 3.86 -16.47 -21.71
N ARG A 128 4.00 -15.57 -20.73
CA ARG A 128 2.90 -14.84 -20.09
C ARG A 128 2.60 -13.52 -20.81
N GLY A 129 3.48 -13.09 -21.71
CA GLY A 129 3.44 -11.76 -22.31
C GLY A 129 4.21 -10.71 -21.51
N VAL A 130 4.97 -11.08 -20.48
CA VAL A 130 5.81 -10.15 -19.72
C VAL A 130 7.02 -9.78 -20.57
N ALA A 131 7.27 -8.48 -20.74
CA ALA A 131 8.38 -7.97 -21.56
C ALA A 131 9.74 -8.46 -21.03
N ARG A 132 10.68 -8.76 -21.93
CA ARG A 132 12.07 -9.10 -21.57
C ARG A 132 13.05 -8.06 -22.13
N PRO A 133 14.21 -7.84 -21.49
CA PRO A 133 14.54 -8.28 -20.14
C PRO A 133 13.81 -7.46 -19.06
N GLN A 134 13.56 -8.06 -17.90
CA GLN A 134 13.24 -7.36 -16.67
C GLN A 134 14.45 -7.47 -15.73
N GLY A 135 15.19 -6.38 -15.55
CA GLY A 135 16.43 -6.42 -14.77
C GLY A 135 17.66 -6.20 -15.64
N ALA A 136 18.76 -6.88 -15.29
CA ALA A 136 20.05 -6.72 -15.94
C ALA A 136 20.19 -7.57 -17.21
N GLY A 137 19.40 -8.64 -17.33
CA GLY A 137 19.37 -9.53 -18.48
C GLY A 137 18.04 -10.26 -18.55
N CYS A 138 17.83 -11.05 -19.59
CA CYS A 138 16.66 -11.94 -19.60
C CYS A 138 16.96 -13.19 -18.82
N ASP A 139 15.91 -13.81 -18.30
CA ASP A 139 16.04 -15.07 -17.59
C ASP A 139 16.17 -16.27 -18.53
N ILE A 140 16.94 -17.27 -18.11
CA ILE A 140 16.98 -18.57 -18.78
C ILE A 140 15.65 -19.31 -18.54
N GLY A 141 15.06 -19.82 -19.61
CA GLY A 141 13.80 -20.56 -19.56
C GLY A 141 12.59 -19.73 -20.00
N ALA A 142 11.39 -20.24 -19.72
CA ALA A 142 10.14 -19.67 -20.25
C ALA A 142 9.55 -18.51 -19.45
N PHE A 143 10.11 -18.21 -18.28
CA PHE A 143 9.60 -17.23 -17.34
C PHE A 143 10.59 -16.08 -17.18
N GLU A 144 10.09 -14.84 -17.17
CA GLU A 144 10.87 -13.64 -16.87
C GLU A 144 10.47 -13.03 -15.51
N VAL A 145 11.38 -13.03 -14.55
CA VAL A 145 11.17 -12.45 -13.23
C VAL A 145 11.22 -10.92 -13.36
N GLY A 146 10.04 -10.33 -13.45
CA GLY A 146 9.85 -8.90 -13.33
C GLY A 146 10.21 -8.35 -11.96
N ALA A 147 10.79 -7.15 -11.93
CA ALA A 147 10.48 -6.22 -10.86
C ALA A 147 9.00 -5.84 -11.05
N PHE A 148 8.11 -6.41 -10.24
CA PHE A 148 6.73 -5.94 -10.23
C PHE A 148 6.72 -4.55 -9.61
N THR A 149 6.67 -3.49 -10.44
CA THR A 149 6.16 -2.20 -9.97
C THR A 149 4.65 -2.29 -9.96
N MET A 150 4.06 -2.57 -8.80
CA MET A 150 2.63 -2.35 -8.62
C MET A 150 2.43 -0.83 -8.45
N PRO A 151 1.69 -0.14 -9.34
CA PRO A 151 1.26 1.21 -9.03
C PRO A 151 0.13 1.12 -7.99
N LEU A 152 0.51 0.89 -6.72
CA LEU A 152 -0.40 1.01 -5.59
C LEU A 152 -0.84 2.47 -5.52
N THR A 153 -2.13 2.71 -5.70
CA THR A 153 -2.72 4.03 -5.46
C THR A 153 -3.56 3.92 -4.20
N MET A 154 -3.04 4.49 -3.10
CA MET A 154 -3.76 4.55 -1.84
C MET A 154 -4.39 5.94 -1.70
N THR A 155 -5.71 5.98 -1.58
CA THR A 155 -6.44 7.18 -1.17
C THR A 155 -6.82 7.03 0.30
N VAL A 156 -6.15 7.78 1.17
CA VAL A 156 -6.61 7.98 2.56
C VAL A 156 -7.74 9.00 2.49
N GLN A 157 -8.97 8.58 2.81
CA GLN A 157 -10.01 9.55 3.11
C GLN A 157 -9.73 10.06 4.53
N PRO A 158 -9.47 11.37 4.73
CA PRO A 158 -9.41 11.92 6.08
C PRO A 158 -10.84 11.90 6.64
N THR A 159 -11.25 10.78 7.21
CA THR A 159 -12.36 10.79 8.13
C THR A 159 -11.84 11.44 9.41
N GLN A 160 -12.58 12.46 9.89
CA GLN A 160 -12.45 13.04 11.22
C GLN A 160 -12.05 12.02 12.29
N PRO A 161 -11.48 12.43 13.43
CA PRO A 161 -11.05 11.52 14.49
C PRO A 161 -12.26 10.76 15.06
N THR A 162 -12.61 9.66 14.42
CA THR A 162 -13.45 8.60 14.95
C THR A 162 -12.56 7.38 15.09
N SER A 163 -12.91 6.51 16.04
CA SER A 163 -12.19 5.33 16.52
C SER A 163 -11.83 4.26 15.48
N SER A 164 -11.97 4.55 14.19
CA SER A 164 -11.68 3.68 13.05
C SER A 164 -11.29 4.54 11.86
N ALA A 165 -10.13 4.27 11.26
CA ALA A 165 -9.79 4.77 9.93
C ALA A 165 -9.89 3.60 8.93
N VAL A 166 -10.32 3.89 7.70
CA VAL A 166 -10.42 2.90 6.64
C VAL A 166 -9.38 3.23 5.57
N VAL A 167 -8.43 2.31 5.38
CA VAL A 167 -7.45 2.41 4.30
C VAL A 167 -8.00 1.64 3.10
N THR A 168 -8.18 2.33 1.97
CA THR A 168 -8.56 1.70 0.71
C THR A 168 -7.30 1.44 -0.13
N LEU A 169 -6.96 0.17 -0.30
CA LEU A 169 -5.90 -0.28 -1.20
C LEU A 169 -6.53 -0.55 -2.57
N ALA A 170 -6.19 0.24 -3.59
CA ALA A 170 -6.57 -0.04 -4.97
C ALA A 170 -5.38 -0.62 -5.74
N ILE A 171 -5.57 -1.79 -6.35
CA ILE A 171 -4.56 -2.40 -7.20
C ILE A 171 -4.93 -2.13 -8.66
N ASN A 172 -4.21 -1.19 -9.28
CA ASN A 172 -4.38 -0.82 -10.67
C ASN A 172 -3.35 -1.55 -11.55
N GLY A 173 -3.77 -2.03 -12.72
CA GLY A 173 -2.85 -2.56 -13.74
C GLY A 173 -2.58 -4.07 -13.73
N ILE A 174 -3.28 -4.85 -12.90
CA ILE A 174 -3.27 -6.31 -13.01
C ILE A 174 -4.15 -6.70 -14.21
N ALA A 175 -3.58 -7.36 -15.23
CA ALA A 175 -4.38 -8.02 -16.27
C ALA A 175 -5.38 -8.98 -15.59
N PRO A 176 -6.63 -9.17 -16.11
CA PRO A 176 -7.77 -9.74 -15.38
C PRO A 176 -7.64 -11.18 -14.84
N THR A 177 -6.45 -11.77 -14.91
CA THR A 177 -6.15 -13.20 -14.71
C THR A 177 -4.96 -13.47 -13.78
N ALA A 178 -4.50 -12.50 -12.98
CA ALA A 178 -3.51 -12.80 -11.94
C ALA A 178 -4.16 -13.49 -10.73
N CYS A 179 -3.78 -14.74 -10.46
CA CYS A 179 -4.06 -15.38 -9.19
C CYS A 179 -3.23 -14.68 -8.10
N VAL A 180 -3.90 -14.09 -7.11
CA VAL A 180 -3.23 -13.55 -5.92
C VAL A 180 -3.22 -14.67 -4.86
N PRO A 181 -2.05 -15.16 -4.41
CA PRO A 181 -1.99 -16.07 -3.27
C PRO A 181 -2.57 -15.35 -2.04
N HIS A 182 -3.53 -15.97 -1.36
CA HIS A 182 -4.01 -15.48 -0.08
C HIS A 182 -3.03 -15.93 1.00
N TYR A 183 -2.11 -15.06 1.43
CA TYR A 183 -1.34 -15.26 2.66
C TYR A 183 -1.27 -14.00 3.49
N GLU A 184 -1.46 -14.19 4.79
CA GLU A 184 -1.68 -13.18 5.81
C GLU A 184 -0.40 -12.40 6.14
N GLY A 185 -0.51 -11.06 6.11
CA GLY A 185 0.43 -10.19 6.81
C GLY A 185 0.73 -8.90 6.08
N TYR A 186 -0.04 -7.84 6.36
CA TYR A 186 0.42 -6.47 6.15
C TYR A 186 1.06 -5.98 7.46
N THR A 187 2.28 -5.48 7.39
CA THR A 187 2.92 -4.79 8.51
C THR A 187 2.97 -3.30 8.21
N VAL A 188 2.36 -2.52 9.11
CA VAL A 188 2.57 -1.07 9.21
C VAL A 188 3.50 -0.88 10.40
N ALA A 189 4.56 -0.09 10.26
CA ALA A 189 5.50 0.13 11.35
C ALA A 189 4.76 0.57 12.64
N GLY A 190 4.73 -0.33 13.64
CA GLY A 190 4.05 -0.12 14.94
C GLY A 190 2.75 -0.90 15.19
N ALA A 191 2.18 -1.62 14.21
CA ALA A 191 1.00 -2.47 14.43
C ALA A 191 0.98 -3.71 13.51
N THR A 192 0.77 -4.89 14.10
CA THR A 192 0.47 -6.13 13.36
C THR A 192 -1.01 -6.14 13.00
N ILE A 193 -1.36 -6.13 11.71
CA ILE A 193 -2.76 -6.21 11.26
C ILE A 193 -3.10 -7.68 11.00
N ALA A 194 -4.01 -8.24 11.79
CA ALA A 194 -4.62 -9.54 11.52
C ALA A 194 -5.77 -9.36 10.52
N LEU A 195 -5.71 -10.09 9.40
CA LEU A 195 -6.74 -10.08 8.36
C LEU A 195 -7.80 -11.11 8.71
N THR A 196 -8.96 -10.68 9.23
CA THR A 196 -10.14 -11.57 9.33
C THR A 196 -11.04 -11.31 8.13
N THR A 197 -10.94 -12.16 7.11
CA THR A 197 -11.88 -12.13 5.99
C THR A 197 -13.22 -12.72 6.42
N THR A 198 -14.31 -11.97 6.25
CA THR A 198 -15.66 -12.55 6.13
C THR A 198 -16.21 -12.21 4.75
N LEU A 199 -15.94 -13.06 3.76
CA LEU A 199 -16.67 -13.02 2.48
C LEU A 199 -17.76 -14.11 2.48
N PRO A 200 -18.95 -13.83 1.91
CA PRO A 200 -20.04 -14.78 1.84
C PRO A 200 -19.64 -15.93 0.90
N LEU A 201 -19.62 -17.14 1.45
CA LEU A 201 -19.36 -18.37 0.72
C LEU A 201 -20.45 -18.64 -0.33
N SER A 202 -20.07 -19.00 -1.56
CA SER A 202 -20.78 -20.00 -2.39
C SER A 202 -20.06 -20.30 -3.73
N PRO A 203 -20.21 -21.51 -4.32
CA PRO A 203 -19.16 -22.54 -4.19
C PRO A 203 -18.71 -23.14 -5.54
N VAL A 204 -17.40 -23.35 -5.71
CA VAL A 204 -16.84 -24.58 -6.33
C VAL A 204 -15.48 -24.82 -5.65
N MET A 205 -15.45 -25.74 -4.69
CA MET A 205 -14.22 -26.26 -4.07
C MET A 205 -13.81 -27.55 -4.79
N ASP A 206 -12.54 -27.66 -5.22
CA ASP A 206 -11.84 -28.95 -5.08
C ASP A 206 -10.77 -28.77 -3.99
N ARG A 207 -11.00 -29.44 -2.86
CA ARG A 207 -10.11 -29.45 -1.70
C ARG A 207 -9.18 -30.65 -1.82
N ARG A 208 -7.94 -30.43 -2.29
CA ARG A 208 -6.80 -31.29 -1.94
C ARG A 208 -5.50 -30.49 -1.80
N GLY A 209 -5.09 -30.24 -0.55
CA GLY A 209 -3.74 -29.75 -0.19
C GLY A 209 -3.72 -28.43 0.58
N ALA A 210 -2.93 -28.36 1.66
CA ALA A 210 -2.78 -27.19 2.52
C ALA A 210 -2.03 -26.06 1.78
N GLY A 211 -2.78 -25.06 1.32
CA GLY A 211 -2.28 -23.86 0.67
C GLY A 211 -3.29 -23.29 -0.31
N THR A 212 -4.28 -22.56 0.20
CA THR A 212 -5.37 -22.03 -0.63
C THR A 212 -4.91 -20.79 -1.39
N SER A 213 -4.54 -20.95 -2.66
CA SER A 213 -4.48 -19.84 -3.62
C SER A 213 -5.89 -19.60 -4.18
N TYR A 214 -6.41 -18.38 -4.03
CA TYR A 214 -7.71 -18.00 -4.58
C TYR A 214 -7.51 -17.33 -5.94
N CYS A 215 -7.95 -17.98 -7.01
CA CYS A 215 -8.06 -17.34 -8.32
C CYS A 215 -9.53 -16.92 -8.49
N LEU A 216 -9.82 -15.63 -8.32
CA LEU A 216 -11.05 -15.04 -8.83
C LEU A 216 -10.69 -14.13 -10.01
N PRO A 217 -11.47 -14.13 -11.10
CA PRO A 217 -11.39 -13.05 -12.08
C PRO A 217 -11.89 -11.78 -11.38
N VAL A 218 -10.97 -10.98 -10.85
CA VAL A 218 -11.33 -9.74 -10.19
C VAL A 218 -11.44 -8.66 -11.26
N PRO A 219 -12.61 -8.02 -11.44
CA PRO A 219 -12.72 -6.91 -12.38
C PRO A 219 -11.84 -5.75 -11.91
N THR A 220 -11.07 -5.19 -12.83
CA THR A 220 -10.27 -3.98 -12.60
C THR A 220 -11.15 -2.74 -12.78
N PRO A 221 -11.01 -1.71 -11.91
CA PRO A 221 -10.21 -1.69 -10.68
C PRO A 221 -10.92 -2.35 -9.49
N TRP A 222 -10.17 -3.01 -8.61
CA TRP A 222 -10.67 -3.50 -7.33
C TRP A 222 -10.01 -2.79 -6.16
N SER A 223 -10.78 -2.61 -5.10
CA SER A 223 -10.35 -1.92 -3.89
C SER A 223 -10.64 -2.77 -2.65
N TYR A 224 -9.67 -2.92 -1.76
CA TYR A 224 -9.84 -3.59 -0.47
C TYR A 224 -9.77 -2.58 0.67
N GLN A 225 -10.73 -2.65 1.60
CA GLN A 225 -10.77 -1.80 2.77
C GLN A 225 -10.15 -2.53 3.96
N VAL A 226 -9.06 -1.97 4.51
CA VAL A 226 -8.41 -2.48 5.72
C VAL A 226 -8.88 -1.64 6.90
N PRO A 227 -9.58 -2.23 7.88
CA PRO A 227 -9.84 -1.55 9.13
C PRO A 227 -8.52 -1.43 9.89
N VAL A 228 -8.08 -0.19 10.13
CA VAL A 228 -6.97 0.07 11.03
C VAL A 228 -7.53 0.68 12.32
N GLY A 229 -6.92 0.33 13.45
CA GLY A 229 -7.18 1.02 14.72
C GLY A 229 -6.85 2.51 14.62
N PRO A 230 -7.12 3.31 15.68
CA PRO A 230 -6.80 4.73 15.66
C PRO A 230 -5.31 4.95 15.36
N LEU A 231 -5.02 5.62 14.25
CA LEU A 231 -3.66 6.05 13.90
C LEU A 231 -3.41 7.45 14.47
N ALA A 232 -2.25 7.66 15.07
CA ALA A 232 -1.80 8.98 15.47
C ALA A 232 -1.43 9.82 14.24
N ALA A 233 -1.27 11.14 14.42
CA ALA A 233 -0.70 11.97 13.37
C ALA A 233 0.76 11.56 13.11
N GLY A 234 1.13 11.36 11.85
CA GLY A 234 2.47 10.94 11.51
C GLY A 234 2.59 10.32 10.12
N ASP A 235 3.82 10.01 9.75
CA ASP A 235 4.14 9.30 8.52
C ASP A 235 4.14 7.79 8.78
N TYR A 236 3.41 7.08 7.93
CA TYR A 236 3.24 5.65 8.00
C TYR A 236 3.77 5.01 6.73
N THR A 237 4.38 3.84 6.89
CA THR A 237 4.78 2.99 5.75
C THR A 237 3.95 1.72 5.82
N ALA A 238 3.14 1.47 4.80
CA ALA A 238 2.51 0.18 4.58
C ALA A 238 3.42 -0.65 3.67
N THR A 239 3.75 -1.85 4.12
CA THR A 239 4.51 -2.82 3.33
C THR A 239 3.58 -3.90 2.80
N HIS A 240 3.67 -4.18 1.51
CA HIS A 240 3.07 -5.35 0.88
C HIS A 240 4.20 -6.31 0.47
N GLN A 241 4.09 -7.58 0.85
CA GLN A 241 5.10 -8.59 0.55
C GLN A 241 4.47 -9.77 -0.19
N LEU A 242 5.07 -10.16 -1.32
CA LEU A 242 4.69 -11.34 -2.10
C LEU A 242 5.93 -12.21 -2.33
N GLY A 243 6.04 -13.29 -1.54
CA GLY A 243 7.26 -14.11 -1.53
C GLY A 243 8.48 -13.32 -1.04
N THR A 244 9.53 -13.22 -1.86
CA THR A 244 10.73 -12.43 -1.58
C THR A 244 10.65 -10.99 -2.09
N GLN A 245 9.60 -10.63 -2.82
CA GLN A 245 9.41 -9.26 -3.29
C GLN A 245 8.62 -8.43 -2.28
N GLN A 246 9.01 -7.16 -2.15
CA GLN A 246 8.44 -6.21 -1.22
C GLN A 246 8.14 -4.91 -1.96
N ASP A 247 6.94 -4.38 -1.76
CA ASP A 247 6.57 -3.03 -2.17
C ASP A 247 6.17 -2.22 -0.93
N GLN A 248 6.43 -0.92 -0.97
CA GLN A 248 6.18 -0.01 0.13
C GLN A 248 5.46 1.24 -0.35
N ILE A 249 4.45 1.63 0.40
CA ILE A 249 3.80 2.92 0.22
C ILE A 249 3.87 3.72 1.51
N THR A 250 4.30 4.97 1.39
CA THR A 250 4.29 5.93 2.48
C THR A 250 3.04 6.80 2.40
N PHE A 251 2.35 6.98 3.51
CA PHE A 251 1.22 7.90 3.62
C PHE A 251 1.30 8.69 4.92
N THR A 252 0.81 9.94 4.89
CA THR A 252 0.78 10.81 6.06
C THR A 252 -0.64 10.85 6.60
N VAL A 253 -0.80 10.56 7.89
CA VAL A 253 -2.03 10.85 8.62
C VAL A 253 -1.90 12.25 9.18
N GLY A 254 -2.73 13.16 8.65
CA GLY A 254 -2.79 14.54 9.16
C GLY A 254 -3.30 14.56 10.60
N ALA A 255 -2.78 15.51 11.40
CA ALA A 255 -3.42 15.83 12.67
C ALA A 255 -4.89 16.21 12.42
N PRO A 256 -5.80 15.91 13.36
CA PRO A 256 -7.18 16.37 13.26
C PRO A 256 -7.18 17.87 12.95
N ALA A 257 -7.84 18.27 11.86
CA ALA A 257 -7.99 19.67 11.56
C ALA A 257 -8.76 20.30 12.72
N VAL A 258 -8.07 21.05 13.58
CA VAL A 258 -8.73 21.75 14.67
C VAL A 258 -9.53 22.89 14.05
N PRO A 259 -10.87 22.88 14.10
CA PRO A 259 -11.65 23.93 13.49
C PRO A 259 -11.29 25.25 14.16
N PRO A 260 -10.87 26.28 13.40
CA PRO A 260 -10.52 27.55 13.99
C PRO A 260 -11.77 28.21 14.55
N ILE A 261 -11.64 28.80 15.74
CA ILE A 261 -12.66 29.68 16.29
C ILE A 261 -12.55 31.02 15.54
N VAL A 262 -13.49 31.29 14.63
CA VAL A 262 -13.51 32.50 13.81
C VAL A 262 -14.60 33.47 14.28
N ASP A 263 -14.36 34.76 14.05
CA ASP A 263 -15.31 35.85 14.35
C ASP A 263 -15.78 35.89 15.82
N LEU A 264 -14.93 35.53 16.78
CA LEU A 264 -15.22 35.77 18.19
C LEU A 264 -15.34 37.27 18.45
N ARG A 265 -16.49 37.71 18.95
CA ARG A 265 -16.75 39.10 19.33
C ARG A 265 -17.18 39.18 20.78
N ALA A 266 -16.65 40.18 21.48
CA ALA A 266 -17.04 40.58 22.82
C ALA A 266 -17.84 41.89 22.73
N ILE A 267 -19.09 41.86 23.17
CA ILE A 267 -20.00 43.02 23.17
C ILE A 267 -20.44 43.29 24.60
N ASN A 268 -20.63 44.56 24.95
CA ASN A 268 -21.14 44.96 26.26
C ASN A 268 -22.23 46.04 26.14
N SER A 269 -23.09 46.15 27.15
CA SER A 269 -24.20 47.12 27.20
C SER A 269 -23.82 48.49 27.76
N GLY A 270 -22.53 48.77 27.97
CA GLY A 270 -22.05 50.01 28.58
C GLY A 270 -22.12 51.23 27.65
N PRO A 271 -21.79 52.43 28.15
CA PRO A 271 -21.32 52.71 29.50
C PRO A 271 -22.39 52.49 30.58
N THR A 272 -21.97 52.06 31.77
CA THR A 272 -22.89 51.63 32.85
C THR A 272 -22.67 52.47 34.10
N LYS A 273 -23.76 52.87 34.77
CA LYS A 273 -23.66 53.55 36.07
C LYS A 273 -23.11 52.57 37.12
N LEU A 274 -22.26 53.06 38.02
CA LEU A 274 -21.75 52.30 39.16
C LEU A 274 -22.89 51.55 39.89
N SER A 275 -22.62 50.31 40.29
CA SER A 275 -23.55 49.40 40.95
C SER A 275 -24.75 48.91 40.12
N ASN A 276 -24.84 49.27 38.84
CA ASN A 276 -25.77 48.63 37.89
C ASN A 276 -25.05 47.50 37.13
N PRO A 277 -25.78 46.43 36.75
CA PRO A 277 -25.21 45.35 35.96
C PRO A 277 -24.90 45.81 34.53
N THR A 278 -23.74 45.42 34.03
CA THR A 278 -23.38 45.47 32.61
C THR A 278 -23.58 44.08 32.02
N THR A 279 -24.36 43.97 30.95
CA THR A 279 -24.52 42.72 30.22
C THR A 279 -23.38 42.55 29.23
N PHE A 280 -22.71 41.41 29.28
CA PHE A 280 -21.68 40.99 28.33
C PHE A 280 -22.23 39.86 27.46
N THR A 281 -21.91 39.91 26.16
CA THR A 281 -22.35 38.93 25.17
C THR A 281 -21.16 38.52 24.30
N ALA A 282 -20.94 37.21 24.22
CA ALA A 282 -19.98 36.60 23.33
C ALA A 282 -20.72 35.99 22.14
N THR A 283 -20.30 36.35 20.93
CA THR A 283 -20.79 35.71 19.70
C THR A 283 -19.62 35.13 18.94
N VAL A 284 -19.81 33.97 18.32
CA VAL A 284 -18.76 33.28 17.59
C VAL A 284 -19.36 32.46 16.47
N GLN A 285 -18.64 32.31 15.36
CA GLN A 285 -19.01 31.37 14.31
C GLN A 285 -18.18 30.10 14.49
N SER A 286 -18.85 29.02 14.90
CA SER A 286 -18.23 27.72 15.14
C SER A 286 -19.19 26.60 14.72
N SER A 287 -18.66 25.55 14.13
CA SER A 287 -19.39 24.30 13.87
C SER A 287 -19.40 23.35 15.08
N GLU A 288 -18.58 23.64 16.10
CA GLU A 288 -18.43 22.84 17.32
C GLU A 288 -18.97 23.58 18.56
N PRO A 289 -19.40 22.85 19.62
CA PRO A 289 -19.78 23.45 20.89
C PRO A 289 -18.66 24.30 21.51
N ILE A 290 -18.99 25.52 21.93
CA ILE A 290 -18.04 26.47 22.53
C ILE A 290 -18.38 26.72 24.00
N THR A 291 -17.34 26.72 24.83
CA THR A 291 -17.41 27.20 26.23
C THR A 291 -16.78 28.58 26.33
N PHE A 292 -17.38 29.45 27.14
CA PHE A 292 -16.97 30.84 27.31
C PHE A 292 -16.61 31.13 28.75
N ALA A 293 -15.46 31.76 28.96
CA ALA A 293 -15.03 32.32 30.24
C ALA A 293 -14.72 33.81 30.08
N TRP A 294 -15.21 34.62 31.00
CA TRP A 294 -15.00 36.06 31.05
C TRP A 294 -14.03 36.43 32.17
N ASP A 295 -13.14 37.36 31.87
CA ASP A 295 -12.34 38.12 32.83
C ASP A 295 -12.70 39.59 32.64
N PHE A 296 -13.29 40.20 33.67
CA PHE A 296 -13.83 41.56 33.56
C PHE A 296 -12.76 42.65 33.75
N GLY A 297 -11.52 42.29 34.08
CA GLY A 297 -10.42 43.24 34.28
C GLY A 297 -10.44 43.94 35.64
N ASP A 298 -11.37 43.58 36.53
CA ASP A 298 -11.43 43.99 37.94
C ASP A 298 -11.03 42.86 38.91
N GLY A 299 -10.59 41.72 38.36
CA GLY A 299 -10.22 40.52 39.11
C GLY A 299 -11.35 39.51 39.27
N SER A 300 -12.56 39.81 38.82
CA SER A 300 -13.68 38.86 38.82
C SER A 300 -13.83 38.14 37.47
N THR A 301 -14.43 36.95 37.51
CA THR A 301 -14.60 36.07 36.34
C THR A 301 -15.95 35.39 36.35
N GLU A 302 -16.53 35.14 35.18
CA GLU A 302 -17.79 34.39 35.02
C GLU A 302 -17.74 33.47 33.79
N THR A 303 -18.69 32.55 33.67
CA THR A 303 -18.78 31.62 32.53
C THR A 303 -20.14 31.72 31.86
N GLY A 304 -20.17 31.73 30.52
CA GLY A 304 -21.39 31.78 29.74
C GLY A 304 -21.29 32.68 28.51
N ALA A 305 -22.12 32.41 27.51
CA ALA A 305 -22.19 33.24 26.29
C ALA A 305 -22.79 34.63 26.60
N VAL A 306 -23.73 34.70 27.53
CA VAL A 306 -24.34 35.95 28.02
C VAL A 306 -24.22 35.96 29.54
N VAL A 307 -23.62 37.01 30.10
CA VAL A 307 -23.37 37.15 31.53
C VAL A 307 -23.64 38.59 31.99
N ASN A 308 -23.96 38.78 33.28
CA ASN A 308 -24.25 40.09 33.86
C ASN A 308 -23.31 40.35 35.02
N HIS A 309 -22.43 41.35 34.87
CA HIS A 309 -21.44 41.69 35.89
C HIS A 309 -21.64 43.11 36.44
N THR A 310 -21.41 43.30 37.74
CA THR A 310 -21.53 44.60 38.42
C THR A 310 -20.19 45.01 39.00
N TYR A 311 -19.61 46.10 38.48
CA TYR A 311 -18.33 46.63 38.95
C TYR A 311 -18.47 47.37 40.27
N ALA A 312 -17.53 47.14 41.19
CA ALA A 312 -17.50 47.75 42.52
C ALA A 312 -17.01 49.22 42.51
N HIS A 313 -16.27 49.63 41.48
CA HIS A 313 -15.68 50.96 41.37
C HIS A 313 -15.94 51.57 39.98
N ALA A 314 -15.97 52.89 39.92
CA ALA A 314 -15.99 53.61 38.65
C ALA A 314 -14.61 53.52 38.00
N GLY A 315 -14.57 53.35 36.68
CA GLY A 315 -13.34 53.10 35.95
C GLY A 315 -13.59 52.67 34.52
N THR A 316 -12.51 52.49 33.77
CA THR A 316 -12.54 51.87 32.45
C THR A 316 -11.91 50.49 32.55
N TYR A 317 -12.64 49.45 32.17
CA TYR A 317 -12.20 48.07 32.29
C TYR A 317 -12.10 47.41 30.91
N ALA A 318 -11.09 46.57 30.74
CA ALA A 318 -10.89 45.76 29.55
C ALA A 318 -11.40 44.34 29.82
N ALA A 319 -12.67 44.09 29.51
CA ALA A 319 -13.28 42.78 29.68
C ALA A 319 -12.87 41.87 28.52
N ARG A 320 -12.36 40.68 28.85
CA ARG A 320 -11.88 39.65 27.91
C ARG A 320 -12.77 38.43 27.99
N VAL A 321 -13.14 37.88 26.82
CA VAL A 321 -13.77 36.56 26.73
C VAL A 321 -12.82 35.57 26.09
N PHE A 322 -12.70 34.40 26.70
CA PHE A 322 -11.99 33.23 26.21
C PHE A 322 -13.03 32.24 25.71
N ALA A 323 -13.02 31.94 24.42
CA ALA A 323 -13.85 30.92 23.81
C ALA A 323 -13.01 29.67 23.54
N THR A 324 -13.43 28.50 24.00
CA THR A 324 -12.72 27.23 23.72
C THR A 324 -13.64 26.13 23.25
N ASN A 325 -13.16 25.36 22.26
CA ASN A 325 -13.77 24.12 21.76
C ASN A 325 -13.08 22.86 22.34
N GLY A 326 -12.30 23.00 23.42
CA GLY A 326 -11.54 21.92 24.04
C GLY A 326 -10.18 21.60 23.37
N MET A 327 -9.93 22.14 22.17
CA MET A 327 -8.65 21.97 21.45
C MET A 327 -7.93 23.29 21.20
N THR A 328 -8.69 24.37 20.92
CA THR A 328 -8.19 25.72 20.67
C THR A 328 -8.91 26.72 21.56
N THR A 329 -8.26 27.87 21.76
CA THR A 329 -8.82 28.99 22.51
C THR A 329 -8.63 30.27 21.70
N ALA A 330 -9.70 31.05 21.53
CA ALA A 330 -9.66 32.39 20.99
C ALA A 330 -10.02 33.42 22.08
N VAL A 331 -9.51 34.63 21.92
CA VAL A 331 -9.74 35.73 22.87
C VAL A 331 -10.27 36.94 22.14
N ALA A 332 -11.33 37.55 22.66
CA ALA A 332 -11.80 38.86 22.24
C ALA A 332 -11.88 39.79 23.45
N THR A 333 -11.76 41.10 23.22
CA THR A 333 -11.75 42.12 24.26
C THR A 333 -12.77 43.20 23.94
N THR A 334 -13.44 43.71 24.97
CA THR A 334 -14.34 44.85 24.89
C THR A 334 -14.05 45.80 26.03
N THR A 335 -14.13 47.10 25.76
CA THR A 335 -13.92 48.13 26.78
C THR A 335 -15.26 48.56 27.34
N VAL A 336 -15.39 48.56 28.66
CA VAL A 336 -16.55 49.10 29.37
C VAL A 336 -16.13 50.30 30.20
N VAL A 337 -16.95 51.34 30.17
CA VAL A 337 -16.80 52.52 31.02
C VAL A 337 -17.87 52.48 32.10
N VAL A 338 -17.44 52.43 33.36
CA VAL A 338 -18.30 52.49 34.54
C VAL A 338 -18.15 53.85 35.17
N PHE A 339 -19.26 54.58 35.28
CA PHE A 339 -19.24 55.96 35.80
C PHE A 339 -20.00 56.06 37.12
N ALA A 340 -19.45 56.82 38.06
CA ALA A 340 -20.22 57.34 39.18
C ALA A 340 -20.92 58.61 38.72
N LEU A 341 -22.23 58.74 38.95
CA LEU A 341 -22.83 60.06 38.94
C LEU A 341 -22.26 60.77 40.17
N GLY A 342 -21.55 61.88 39.95
CA GLY A 342 -21.23 62.78 41.05
C GLY A 342 -22.53 63.13 41.76
N GLU A 343 -22.52 63.01 43.08
CA GLU A 343 -23.46 63.73 43.92
C GLU A 343 -23.51 65.16 43.37
N LEU A 344 -24.66 65.57 42.82
CA LEU A 344 -24.87 66.99 42.59
C LEU A 344 -24.87 67.58 44.00
N GLU A 345 -23.73 68.10 44.45
CA GLU A 345 -23.68 69.05 45.55
C GLU A 345 -24.76 70.09 45.22
N PRO A 346 -25.84 70.21 46.02
CA PRO A 346 -26.87 71.18 45.73
C PRO A 346 -26.21 72.56 45.78
N VAL A 347 -26.15 73.24 44.64
CA VAL A 347 -25.75 74.65 44.59
C VAL A 347 -26.74 75.40 45.48
N GLN A 348 -26.29 75.78 46.68
CA GLN A 348 -27.01 76.67 47.56
C GLN A 348 -27.01 78.05 46.89
N VAL A 349 -28.08 78.35 46.14
CA VAL A 349 -28.33 79.73 45.71
C VAL A 349 -28.89 80.47 46.92
N SER A 350 -28.03 81.14 47.67
CA SER A 350 -28.48 82.10 48.68
C SER A 350 -28.93 83.38 47.97
N TRP A 351 -30.23 83.66 48.03
CA TRP A 351 -30.73 84.99 47.72
C TRP A 351 -30.35 85.90 48.90
N VAL A 352 -29.47 86.87 48.65
CA VAL A 352 -29.24 87.97 49.58
C VAL A 352 -30.42 88.96 49.40
N PRO A 353 -31.11 89.34 50.49
CA PRO A 353 -32.39 90.06 50.45
C PRO A 353 -32.32 91.49 49.89
#